data_AF-A0A350XCF6-F1
#
_entry.id   AF-A0A350XCF6-F1
#
_cell.length_a   1.000
_cell.length_b   1.000
_cell.length_c   1.000
_cell.angle_alpha   90.00
_cell.angle_beta   90.00
_cell.angle_gamma   90.00
#
_symmetry.space_group_name_H-M   'P 1'
#
loop_
_entity.id
_entity.type
_entity.pdbx_description
1 polymer ?
#
loop_
_entity_poly.entity_id
_entity_poly.type
_entity_poly.pdbx_seq_one_letter_code
_entity_poly.pdbx_strand_id
1 'polypeptide(L)'
;MKIRCIANSGESLPEIYLDPRRGYKKEMEFPLTVGKDYIVYAFSVKQGQVWYYICEDNYTYYPMRSPAPLFEVVDNRMSAYWRLKLAPNGLL
;
A
#
# COMPACT_ATOMS: atom_id res chain seq x y z
N MET A 1 4.31 3.72 11.68
CA MET A 1 4.15 2.39 11.06
C MET A 1 5.20 2.22 9.99
N LYS A 2 5.89 1.08 9.97
CA LYS A 2 6.93 0.74 9.02
C LYS A 2 6.66 -0.63 8.43
N ILE A 3 6.84 -0.76 7.13
CA ILE A 3 6.64 -2.00 6.38
C ILE A 3 7.89 -2.30 5.56
N ARG A 4 8.16 -3.58 5.27
CA ARG A 4 9.27 -4.00 4.41
C ARG A 4 8.73 -4.63 3.15
N CYS A 5 9.25 -4.23 2.00
CA CYS A 5 8.89 -4.82 0.72
C CYS A 5 9.42 -6.25 0.65
N ILE A 6 8.53 -7.22 0.40
CA ILE A 6 8.86 -8.65 0.24
C ILE A 6 8.71 -9.10 -1.22
N ALA A 7 7.97 -8.34 -2.03
CA ALA A 7 7.79 -8.55 -3.45
C ALA A 7 7.44 -7.23 -4.13
N ASN A 8 7.74 -7.11 -5.42
CA ASN A 8 7.50 -5.90 -6.20
C ASN A 8 6.79 -6.18 -7.53
N SER A 9 6.17 -7.35 -7.69
CA SER A 9 5.45 -7.72 -8.91
C SER A 9 3.99 -8.07 -8.63
N GLY A 10 3.15 -7.90 -9.66
CA GLY A 10 1.74 -8.30 -9.62
C GLY A 10 1.54 -9.80 -9.44
N GLU A 11 2.51 -10.63 -9.83
CA GLU A 11 2.51 -12.07 -9.63
C GLU A 11 2.37 -12.47 -8.15
N SER A 12 2.93 -11.64 -7.26
CA SER A 12 2.87 -11.85 -5.81
C SER A 12 1.56 -11.38 -5.18
N LEU A 13 0.65 -10.79 -5.97
CA LEU A 13 -0.62 -10.30 -5.48
C LEU A 13 -1.69 -11.41 -5.47
N PRO A 14 -2.55 -11.46 -4.43
CA PRO A 14 -3.76 -12.26 -4.48
C PRO A 14 -4.69 -11.80 -5.61
N GLU A 15 -5.48 -12.72 -6.16
CA GLU A 15 -6.36 -12.46 -7.31
C GLU A 15 -7.31 -11.27 -7.09
N ILE A 16 -7.73 -11.01 -5.84
CA ILE A 16 -8.59 -9.86 -5.51
C ILE A 16 -7.95 -8.53 -5.86
N TYR A 17 -6.62 -8.41 -5.88
CA TYR A 17 -5.90 -7.19 -6.26
C TYR A 17 -5.67 -7.05 -7.77
N LEU A 18 -5.92 -8.12 -8.53
CA LEU A 18 -5.77 -8.13 -9.97
C LEU A 18 -7.06 -7.64 -10.62
N ASP A 19 -6.93 -6.63 -11.46
CA ASP A 19 -8.01 -6.06 -12.26
C ASP A 19 -7.41 -5.55 -13.58
N PRO A 20 -7.40 -6.40 -14.62
CA PRO A 20 -6.85 -6.04 -15.92
C PRO A 20 -7.49 -4.79 -16.53
N ARG A 21 -8.75 -4.46 -16.18
CA ARG A 21 -9.44 -3.26 -16.66
C ARG A 21 -8.87 -1.98 -16.05
N ARG A 22 -8.24 -2.09 -14.89
CA ARG A 22 -7.54 -1.01 -14.18
C ARG A 22 -6.02 -1.07 -14.31
N GLY A 23 -5.50 -2.01 -15.12
CA GLY A 23 -4.07 -2.18 -15.35
C GLY A 23 -3.33 -3.00 -14.29
N TYR A 24 -4.04 -3.58 -13.31
CA TYR A 24 -3.43 -4.47 -12.31
C TYR A 24 -3.37 -5.90 -12.85
N LYS A 25 -2.19 -6.34 -13.30
CA LYS A 25 -1.95 -7.64 -13.93
C LYS A 25 -0.75 -8.33 -13.28
N LYS A 26 -0.57 -9.63 -13.50
CA LYS A 26 0.54 -10.39 -12.88
C LYS A 26 1.91 -9.91 -13.37
N GLU A 27 1.99 -9.47 -14.63
CA GLU A 27 3.23 -9.07 -15.28
C GLU A 27 3.68 -7.64 -14.92
N MET A 28 2.90 -6.92 -14.12
CA MET A 28 3.25 -5.56 -13.74
C MET A 28 4.33 -5.55 -12.66
N GLU A 29 5.19 -4.53 -12.70
CA GLU A 29 6.14 -4.23 -11.64
C GLU A 29 5.72 -2.94 -10.91
N PHE A 30 6.02 -2.91 -9.62
CA PHE A 30 5.85 -1.75 -8.75
C PHE A 30 7.22 -1.10 -8.55
N PRO A 31 7.31 0.24 -8.45
CA PRO A 31 8.56 0.96 -8.20
C PRO A 31 9.00 0.82 -6.73
N LEU A 32 9.27 -0.43 -6.33
CA LEU A 32 9.62 -0.87 -4.98
C LEU A 32 10.87 -1.74 -5.02
N THR A 33 11.75 -1.53 -4.05
CA THR A 33 12.95 -2.32 -3.83
C THR A 33 12.66 -3.40 -2.78
N VAL A 34 12.75 -4.67 -3.17
CA VAL A 34 12.62 -5.80 -2.24
C VAL A 34 13.67 -5.71 -1.12
N GLY A 35 13.25 -5.92 0.12
CA GLY A 35 14.06 -5.79 1.33
C GLY A 35 14.13 -4.37 1.91
N LYS A 36 13.68 -3.34 1.18
CA LYS A 36 13.68 -1.95 1.67
C LYS A 36 12.50 -1.71 2.62
N ASP A 37 12.78 -0.95 3.68
CA ASP A 37 11.78 -0.48 4.63
C ASP A 37 11.13 0.84 4.13
N TYR A 38 9.81 0.92 4.20
CA TYR A 38 9.01 2.08 3.83
C TYR A 38 8.18 2.58 5.02
N ILE A 39 7.96 3.89 5.08
CA ILE A 39 7.09 4.54 6.07
C ILE A 39 5.69 4.67 5.50
N VAL A 40 4.69 4.19 6.28
CA VAL A 40 3.28 4.32 5.93
C VAL A 40 2.75 5.66 6.43
N TYR A 41 2.27 6.48 5.50
CA TYR A 41 1.68 7.79 5.79
C TYR A 41 0.17 7.71 5.97
N ALA A 42 -0.49 6.81 5.24
CA ALA A 42 -1.92 6.51 5.36
C ALA A 42 -2.17 5.09 4.84
N PHE A 43 -3.37 4.57 5.09
CA PHE A 43 -3.87 3.38 4.39
C PHE A 43 -5.36 3.52 4.11
N SER A 44 -5.83 2.76 3.12
CA SER A 44 -7.26 2.63 2.85
C SER A 44 -7.64 1.16 2.76
N VAL A 45 -8.88 0.87 3.14
CA VAL A 45 -9.47 -0.45 3.02
C VAL A 45 -10.70 -0.33 2.15
N LYS A 46 -10.76 -1.08 1.04
CA LYS A 46 -11.91 -1.09 0.13
C LYS A 46 -12.11 -2.50 -0.40
N GLN A 47 -13.32 -3.03 -0.26
CA GLN A 47 -13.69 -4.36 -0.78
C GLN A 47 -12.71 -5.47 -0.37
N GLY A 48 -12.25 -5.47 0.89
CA GLY A 48 -11.27 -6.45 1.39
C GLY A 48 -9.83 -6.23 0.95
N GLN A 49 -9.55 -5.21 0.13
CA GLN A 49 -8.18 -4.81 -0.24
C GLN A 49 -7.68 -3.72 0.70
N VAL A 50 -6.49 -3.92 1.26
CA VAL A 50 -5.72 -2.90 1.97
C VAL A 50 -4.66 -2.30 1.04
N TRP A 51 -4.57 -0.97 1.02
CA TRP A 51 -3.58 -0.20 0.27
C TRP A 51 -2.81 0.72 1.20
N TYR A 52 -1.48 0.65 1.17
CA TYR A 52 -0.62 1.57 1.92
C TYR A 52 -0.25 2.78 1.08
N TYR A 53 -0.22 3.96 1.68
CA TYR A 53 0.32 5.16 1.06
C TYR A 53 1.75 5.36 1.55
N ILE A 54 2.71 5.18 0.65
CA ILE A 54 4.16 5.23 0.93
C ILE A 54 4.90 6.08 -0.11
N CYS A 55 6.07 6.57 0.26
CA CYS A 55 7.01 7.16 -0.69
C CYS A 55 7.75 6.02 -1.42
N GLU A 56 7.21 5.56 -2.55
CA GLU A 56 7.82 4.57 -3.47
C GLU A 56 9.15 5.08 -4.05
N ASP A 57 9.94 4.26 -4.73
CA ASP A 57 11.31 4.64 -5.12
C ASP A 57 11.39 5.79 -6.13
N ASN A 58 10.34 5.99 -6.93
CA ASN A 58 10.23 7.06 -7.92
C ASN A 58 9.22 8.15 -7.52
N TYR A 59 8.80 8.20 -6.25
CA TYR A 59 7.87 9.24 -5.79
C TYR A 59 8.50 10.64 -5.95
N THR A 60 7.67 11.64 -6.24
CA THR A 60 8.12 13.02 -6.42
C THR A 60 7.69 13.92 -5.28
N TYR A 61 6.37 14.07 -5.07
CA TYR A 61 5.83 15.07 -4.15
C TYR A 61 4.96 14.48 -3.03
N TYR A 62 4.33 13.34 -3.25
CA TYR A 62 3.38 12.76 -2.29
C TYR A 62 3.45 11.22 -2.26
N PRO A 63 3.03 10.59 -1.14
CA PRO A 63 2.96 9.14 -1.03
C PRO A 63 1.99 8.53 -2.06
N MET A 64 2.43 7.47 -2.73
CA MET A 64 1.65 6.70 -3.70
C MET A 64 1.03 5.47 -3.03
N ARG A 65 -0.08 4.98 -3.59
CA ARG A 65 -0.76 3.80 -3.06
C ARG A 65 -0.08 2.53 -3.58
N SER A 66 0.28 1.63 -2.68
CA SER A 66 0.88 0.33 -2.97
C SER A 66 0.06 -0.79 -2.32
N PRO A 67 -0.09 -1.96 -2.97
CA PRO A 67 -0.84 -3.08 -2.40
C PRO A 67 -0.19 -3.60 -1.12
N ALA A 68 -0.97 -3.73 -0.04
CA ALA A 68 -0.44 -4.25 1.22
C ALA A 68 0.22 -5.65 1.15
N PRO A 69 -0.23 -6.61 0.30
CA PRO A 69 0.39 -7.93 0.21
C PRO A 69 1.85 -7.95 -0.26
N LEU A 70 2.33 -6.86 -0.85
CA LEU A 70 3.74 -6.72 -1.25
C LEU A 70 4.68 -6.48 -0.06
N PHE A 71 4.14 -6.37 1.15
CA PHE A 71 4.91 -5.98 2.32
C PHE A 71 4.61 -6.83 3.56
N GLU A 72 5.62 -6.95 4.41
CA GLU A 72 5.47 -7.38 5.81
C GLU A 72 5.51 -6.18 6.76
N VAL A 73 4.89 -6.29 7.93
CA VAL A 73 4.90 -5.22 8.94
C VAL A 73 6.12 -5.36 9.84
N VAL A 74 6.99 -4.34 9.84
CA VAL A 74 8.20 -4.28 10.69
C VAL A 74 7.93 -3.53 11.99
N ASP A 75 7.09 -2.50 11.95
CA ASP A 75 6.65 -1.72 13.12
C ASP A 75 5.19 -1.33 12.94
N ASN A 76 4.31 -1.89 13.79
CA ASN A 76 2.87 -1.68 13.73
C ASN A 76 2.39 -0.43 14.47
N ARG A 77 3.28 0.33 15.12
CA ARG A 77 2.88 1.54 15.86
C ARG A 77 2.37 2.60 14.90
N MET A 78 1.13 3.03 15.08
CA MET A 78 0.57 4.16 14.35
C MET A 78 1.30 5.46 14.72
N SER A 79 1.38 6.40 13.78
CA SER A 79 1.95 7.71 14.09
C SER A 79 1.04 8.44 15.07
N ALA A 80 1.62 9.08 16.08
CA ALA A 80 0.90 9.92 17.03
C ALA A 80 0.22 11.14 16.35
N TYR A 81 0.57 11.44 15.09
CA TYR A 81 0.02 12.54 14.31
C TYR A 81 -1.07 12.13 13.32
N TRP A 82 -1.40 10.84 13.23
CA TRP A 82 -2.50 10.40 12.35
C TRP A 82 -3.82 11.01 12.79
N ARG A 83 -4.58 11.50 11.81
CA ARG A 83 -5.91 12.07 12.01
C ARG A 83 -6.94 11.17 11.35
N LEU A 84 -7.85 10.64 12.17
CA LEU A 84 -9.00 9.91 11.67
C LEU A 84 -10.13 10.89 11.37
N LYS A 85 -10.70 10.81 10.16
CA LYS A 85 -11.90 11.55 9.79
C LYS A 85 -12.92 10.57 9.24
N LEU A 86 -14.10 10.55 9.84
CA LEU A 86 -15.24 9.81 9.32
C LEU A 86 -15.98 10.69 8.30
N ALA A 87 -16.54 10.07 7.28
CA ALA A 87 -17.48 10.75 6.40
C ALA A 87 -18.75 11.14 7.20
N PRO A 88 -19.51 12.16 6.76
CA PRO A 88 -20.70 12.61 7.49
C PRO A 88 -21.76 11.53 7.75
N ASN A 89 -21.76 10.46 6.95
CA ASN A 89 -22.63 9.29 7.10
C ASN A 89 -22.09 8.23 8.10
N GLY A 90 -21.01 8.55 8.84
CA GLY A 90 -20.41 7.66 9.83
C GLY A 90 -19.57 6.53 9.25
N LEU A 91 -19.38 6.49 7.92
CA LEU A 91 -18.53 5.50 7.26
C LEU A 91 -17.09 6.01 7.15
N LEU A 92 -16.16 5.05 7.13
CA LEU A 92 -14.75 5.25 6.74
C LEU A 92 -14.64 5.42 5.23
#